data_AF-C7TZP8-F1
#
_entry.id   AF-C7TZP8-F1
#
_cell.length_a   1.000
_cell.length_b   1.000
_cell.length_c   1.000
_cell.angle_alpha   90.00
_cell.angle_beta   90.00
_cell.angle_gamma   90.00
#
_symmetry.space_group_name_H-M   'P 1'
#
loop_
_entity.id
_entity.type
_entity.pdbx_description
1 polymer ?
#
loop_
_entity_poly.entity_id
_entity_poly.type
_entity_poly.pdbx_seq_one_letter_code
_entity_poly.pdbx_strand_id
1 'polypeptide(L)'
;MLSFSTISPGMLRNVFIERCPRFSGFRQHDSHELIRSLLDCIKQEELIRWKKGILLKLNINTKDVRDDVKESVRNWGKAASTATIVDRLFGGVLISTIECCCCGTIRPRFEPFLDLSLSVTETDLSKHNGCESVSRHHSKDASRCKQL
;
A
#
# COMPACT_ATOMS: atom_id res chain seq x y z
N MET A 1 -17.02 -35.74 11.93
CA MET A 1 -16.51 -35.24 10.64
C MET A 1 -17.01 -33.81 10.50
N LEU A 2 -16.13 -32.82 10.40
CA LEU A 2 -16.53 -31.43 10.15
C LEU A 2 -16.88 -31.32 8.66
N SER A 3 -18.13 -30.96 8.34
CA SER A 3 -18.53 -30.66 6.97
C SER A 3 -17.94 -29.31 6.58
N PHE A 4 -16.96 -29.30 5.68
CA PHE A 4 -16.51 -28.06 5.06
C PHE A 4 -17.49 -27.71 3.93
N SER A 5 -18.41 -26.79 4.19
CA SER A 5 -19.23 -26.18 3.13
C SER A 5 -18.41 -25.14 2.38
N THR A 6 -18.37 -25.25 1.06
CA THR A 6 -17.73 -24.23 0.21
C THR A 6 -18.70 -23.07 0.01
N ILE A 7 -18.22 -21.84 0.17
CA ILE A 7 -19.00 -20.62 -0.02
C ILE A 7 -18.47 -19.89 -1.26
N SER A 8 -19.37 -19.47 -2.15
CA SER A 8 -19.00 -18.64 -3.31
C SER A 8 -18.96 -17.16 -2.90
N PRO A 9 -17.83 -16.46 -3.07
CA PRO A 9 -17.67 -15.05 -2.69
C PRO A 9 -18.26 -14.07 -3.73
N GLY A 10 -19.30 -14.47 -4.47
CA GLY A 10 -19.82 -13.70 -5.61
C GLY A 10 -20.25 -12.27 -5.24
N MET A 11 -20.91 -12.10 -4.09
CA MET A 11 -21.32 -10.78 -3.60
C MET A 11 -20.11 -9.88 -3.30
N LEU A 12 -19.11 -10.42 -2.59
CA LEU A 12 -17.87 -9.70 -2.27
C LEU A 12 -17.15 -9.30 -3.55
N ARG A 13 -17.02 -10.23 -4.51
CA ARG A 13 -16.38 -9.97 -5.80
C ARG A 13 -17.07 -8.82 -6.55
N ASN A 14 -18.41 -8.79 -6.59
CA ASN A 14 -19.14 -7.75 -7.30
C ASN A 14 -18.87 -6.36 -6.71
N VAL A 15 -19.01 -6.21 -5.39
CA VAL A 15 -18.72 -4.95 -4.69
C VAL A 15 -17.26 -4.53 -4.88
N PHE A 16 -16.33 -5.48 -4.82
CA PHE A 16 -14.91 -5.19 -5.02
C PHE A 16 -14.61 -4.73 -6.45
N ILE A 17 -15.18 -5.37 -7.48
CA ILE A 17 -14.98 -4.98 -8.89
C ILE A 17 -15.56 -3.60 -9.18
N GLU A 18 -16.68 -3.22 -8.56
CA GLU A 18 -17.23 -1.87 -8.68
C GLU A 18 -16.23 -0.79 -8.19
N ARG A 19 -15.44 -1.09 -7.15
CA ARG A 19 -14.41 -0.19 -6.63
C ARG A 19 -13.08 -0.30 -7.37
N CYS A 20 -12.73 -1.51 -7.82
CA CYS A 20 -11.48 -1.79 -8.52
C CYS A 20 -11.75 -2.50 -9.86
N PRO A 21 -12.19 -1.77 -10.91
CA PRO A 21 -12.59 -2.37 -12.19
C PRO A 21 -11.49 -3.17 -12.91
N ARG A 22 -10.22 -2.95 -12.56
CA ARG A 22 -9.06 -3.70 -13.08
C ARG A 22 -9.16 -5.21 -12.82
N PHE A 23 -9.79 -5.62 -11.70
CA PHE A 23 -9.99 -7.02 -11.35
C PHE A 23 -11.26 -7.63 -11.97
N SER A 24 -11.89 -6.94 -12.92
CA SER A 24 -13.03 -7.47 -13.66
C SER A 24 -12.65 -8.65 -14.56
N GLY A 25 -13.65 -9.48 -14.86
CA GLY A 25 -13.45 -10.70 -15.64
C GLY A 25 -12.98 -11.88 -14.79
N PHE A 26 -12.28 -12.81 -15.43
CA PHE A 26 -11.89 -14.12 -14.86
C PHE A 26 -10.45 -14.49 -15.21
N ARG A 27 -9.59 -13.50 -15.37
CA ARG A 27 -8.15 -13.72 -15.59
C ARG A 27 -7.46 -13.98 -14.25
N GLN A 28 -6.27 -14.58 -14.30
CA GLN A 28 -5.42 -14.67 -13.12
C GLN A 28 -4.87 -13.28 -12.77
N HIS A 29 -4.79 -13.00 -11.47
CA HIS A 29 -4.28 -11.75 -10.92
C HIS A 29 -3.25 -12.05 -9.85
N ASP A 30 -2.36 -11.09 -9.61
CA ASP A 30 -1.46 -11.13 -8.46
C ASP A 30 -2.28 -10.97 -7.17
N SER A 31 -2.13 -11.94 -6.26
CA SER A 31 -2.82 -11.94 -4.96
C SER A 31 -2.37 -10.78 -4.08
N HIS A 32 -1.14 -10.32 -4.24
CA HIS A 32 -0.59 -9.20 -3.49
C HIS A 32 -1.20 -7.87 -3.94
N GLU A 33 -1.35 -7.67 -5.26
CA GLU A 33 -2.08 -6.52 -5.81
C GLU A 33 -3.53 -6.50 -5.32
N LEU A 34 -4.18 -7.68 -5.27
CA LEU A 34 -5.54 -7.83 -4.76
C LEU A 34 -5.65 -7.43 -3.29
N ILE A 35 -4.75 -7.92 -2.42
CA ILE A 35 -4.77 -7.62 -0.98
C ILE A 35 -4.57 -6.12 -0.73
N ARG A 36 -3.60 -5.48 -1.39
CA ARG A 36 -3.39 -4.04 -1.25
C ARG A 36 -4.64 -3.25 -1.65
N SER A 37 -5.20 -3.58 -2.80
CA SER A 37 -6.41 -2.92 -3.32
C SER A 37 -7.62 -3.11 -2.38
N LEU A 38 -7.75 -4.29 -1.77
CA LEU A 38 -8.81 -4.59 -0.81
C LEU A 38 -8.66 -3.78 0.48
N LEU A 39 -7.45 -3.73 1.05
CA LEU A 39 -7.17 -2.94 2.24
C LEU A 39 -7.41 -1.45 2.00
N ASP A 40 -7.03 -0.94 0.83
CA ASP A 40 -7.32 0.45 0.42
C ASP A 40 -8.83 0.72 0.34
N CYS A 41 -9.61 -0.22 -0.22
CA CYS A 41 -11.07 -0.09 -0.25
C CYS A 41 -11.67 0.00 1.17
N ILE A 42 -11.26 -0.91 2.07
CA ILE A 42 -11.73 -0.93 3.46
C ILE A 42 -11.37 0.38 4.17
N LYS A 43 -10.12 0.82 4.02
CA LYS A 43 -9.63 2.08 4.59
C LYS A 43 -10.46 3.27 4.09
N GLN A 44 -10.72 3.35 2.79
CA GLN A 44 -11.52 4.43 2.20
C GLN A 44 -12.97 4.41 2.70
N GLU A 45 -13.60 3.25 2.80
CA GLU A 45 -14.96 3.14 3.33
C GLU A 45 -15.07 3.63 4.78
N GLU A 46 -14.11 3.27 5.63
CA GLU A 46 -14.07 3.74 7.01
C GLU A 46 -13.88 5.27 7.07
N LEU A 47 -12.97 5.82 6.28
CA LEU A 47 -12.77 7.28 6.20
C LEU A 47 -14.04 8.02 5.75
N ILE A 48 -14.78 7.48 4.78
CA ILE A 48 -16.06 8.06 4.34
C ILE A 48 -17.08 8.04 5.49
N ARG A 49 -17.20 6.91 6.22
CA ARG A 49 -18.09 6.80 7.37
C ARG A 49 -17.75 7.81 8.46
N TRP A 50 -16.47 7.99 8.77
CA TRP A 50 -16.01 8.96 9.75
C TRP A 50 -16.27 10.40 9.34
N LYS A 51 -15.95 10.77 8.10
CA LYS A 51 -16.25 12.12 7.56
C LYS A 51 -17.74 12.43 7.71
N LYS A 52 -18.61 11.49 7.34
CA LYS A 52 -20.06 11.64 7.49
C LYS A 52 -20.47 11.79 8.97
N GLY A 53 -19.93 10.95 9.86
CA GLY A 53 -20.21 11.01 11.29
C GLY A 53 -19.80 12.34 11.94
N ILE A 54 -18.61 12.85 11.60
CA ILE A 54 -18.08 14.13 12.10
C ILE A 54 -18.96 15.30 11.61
N LEU A 55 -19.29 15.33 10.30
CA LEU A 55 -20.15 16.37 9.73
C LEU A 55 -21.53 16.41 10.40
N LEU A 56 -22.13 15.25 10.65
CA LEU A 56 -23.39 15.13 11.37
C LEU A 56 -23.27 15.64 12.82
N LYS A 57 -22.19 15.28 13.52
CA LYS A 57 -22.01 15.69 14.92
C LYS A 57 -21.76 17.19 15.08
N LEU A 58 -21.13 17.81 14.09
CA LEU A 58 -20.85 19.26 14.07
C LEU A 58 -22.00 20.08 13.46
N ASN A 59 -23.07 19.44 12.98
CA ASN A 59 -24.24 20.07 12.39
C ASN A 59 -23.90 21.00 11.19
N ILE A 60 -22.87 20.62 10.42
CA ILE A 60 -22.34 21.41 9.29
C ILE A 60 -22.99 20.95 8.01
N ASN A 61 -23.69 21.85 7.33
CA ASN A 61 -24.26 21.60 6.01
C ASN A 61 -23.18 21.85 4.95
N THR A 62 -22.99 20.93 4.00
CA THR A 62 -21.91 20.97 2.98
C THR A 62 -21.93 22.20 2.06
N LYS A 63 -22.98 23.03 2.15
CA LYS A 63 -23.18 24.24 1.35
C LYS A 63 -22.65 25.52 2.01
N ASP A 64 -22.26 25.47 3.30
CA ASP A 64 -21.90 26.66 4.08
C ASP A 64 -20.59 26.42 4.86
N VAL A 65 -19.51 26.14 4.13
CA VAL A 65 -18.21 25.78 4.70
C VAL A 65 -17.42 27.05 5.03
N ARG A 66 -17.53 27.51 6.28
CA ARG A 66 -16.63 28.53 6.84
C ARG A 66 -15.19 27.99 6.97
N ASP A 67 -14.19 28.85 6.87
CA ASP A 67 -12.76 28.44 6.83
C ASP A 67 -12.27 27.74 8.11
N ASP A 68 -12.89 28.03 9.27
CA ASP A 68 -12.64 27.36 10.56
C ASP A 68 -13.04 25.87 10.55
N VAL A 69 -14.08 25.53 9.80
CA VAL A 69 -14.53 24.15 9.56
C VAL A 69 -13.54 23.41 8.67
N LYS A 70 -12.98 24.10 7.66
CA LYS A 70 -12.04 23.50 6.70
C LYS A 70 -10.74 23.07 7.37
N GLU A 71 -10.23 23.87 8.30
CA GLU A 71 -9.06 23.55 9.13
C GLU A 71 -9.35 22.37 10.08
N SER A 72 -10.51 22.37 10.73
CA SER A 72 -10.93 21.27 11.61
C SER A 72 -11.12 19.96 10.85
N VAL A 73 -11.75 19.99 9.67
CA VAL A 73 -11.90 18.84 8.77
C VAL A 73 -10.54 18.38 8.24
N ARG A 74 -9.58 19.28 7.99
CA ARG A 74 -8.22 18.95 7.57
C ARG A 74 -7.44 18.25 8.69
N ASN A 75 -7.54 18.73 9.92
CA ASN A 75 -6.89 18.13 11.08
C ASN A 75 -7.53 16.78 11.44
N TRP A 76 -8.85 16.68 11.37
CA TRP A 76 -9.55 15.40 11.46
C TRP A 76 -9.17 14.46 10.32
N GLY A 77 -9.01 14.95 9.09
CA GLY A 77 -8.57 14.16 7.95
C GLY A 77 -7.17 13.57 8.16
N LYS A 78 -6.25 14.36 8.73
CA LYS A 78 -4.90 13.89 9.09
C LYS A 78 -4.95 12.84 10.21
N ALA A 79 -5.63 13.13 11.32
CA ALA A 79 -5.76 12.19 12.44
C ALA A 79 -6.54 10.91 12.07
N ALA A 80 -7.55 11.02 11.21
CA ALA A 80 -8.33 9.91 10.68
C ALA A 80 -7.54 9.04 9.72
N SER A 81 -6.70 9.63 8.87
CA SER A 81 -5.91 8.89 7.87
C SER A 81 -4.87 7.93 8.46
N THR A 82 -4.57 8.08 9.75
CA THR A 82 -3.65 7.23 10.52
C THR A 82 -4.37 6.37 11.57
N ALA A 83 -5.69 6.46 11.68
CA ALA A 83 -6.45 5.81 12.76
C ALA A 83 -7.32 4.65 12.29
N THR A 84 -7.43 4.41 10.98
CA THR A 84 -8.32 3.38 10.43
C THR A 84 -7.98 1.99 10.98
N ILE A 85 -8.93 1.05 10.96
CA ILE A 85 -8.70 -0.32 11.40
C ILE A 85 -7.56 -0.97 10.63
N VAL A 86 -7.41 -0.63 9.35
CA VAL A 86 -6.33 -1.10 8.49
C VAL A 86 -4.98 -0.60 8.99
N ASP A 87 -4.87 0.70 9.28
CA ASP A 87 -3.62 1.29 9.80
C ASP A 87 -3.28 0.75 11.20
N ARG A 88 -4.28 0.48 12.05
CA ARG A 88 -4.03 -0.06 13.39
C ARG A 88 -3.53 -1.50 13.40
N LEU A 89 -3.99 -2.31 12.45
CA LEU A 89 -3.67 -3.75 12.40
C LEU A 89 -2.46 -4.05 11.53
N PHE A 90 -2.32 -3.36 10.40
CA PHE A 90 -1.31 -3.63 9.38
C PHE A 90 -0.29 -2.51 9.23
N GLY A 91 -0.55 -1.33 9.81
CA GLY A 91 0.30 -0.17 9.64
C GLY A 91 1.64 -0.28 10.38
N GLY A 92 2.70 0.11 9.69
CA GLY A 92 4.02 0.35 10.24
C GLY A 92 4.67 1.59 9.64
N VAL A 93 5.88 1.94 10.10
CA VAL A 93 6.68 3.05 9.56
C VAL A 93 8.07 2.55 9.21
N LEU A 94 8.47 2.72 7.95
CA LEU A 94 9.84 2.54 7.48
C LEU A 94 10.61 3.85 7.58
N ILE A 95 11.91 3.76 7.86
CA ILE A 95 12.82 4.91 7.79
C ILE A 95 13.72 4.69 6.59
N SER A 96 13.41 5.32 5.46
CA SER A 96 14.30 5.36 4.30
C SER A 96 15.27 6.51 4.46
N THR A 97 16.56 6.27 4.24
CA THR A 97 17.61 7.27 4.41
C THR A 97 18.31 7.48 3.09
N ILE A 98 18.22 8.70 2.55
CA ILE A 98 18.86 9.08 1.29
C ILE A 98 20.10 9.91 1.63
N GLU A 99 21.25 9.49 1.13
CA GLU A 99 22.50 10.23 1.21
C GLU A 99 22.82 10.86 -0.15
N CYS A 100 23.09 12.17 -0.16
CA CYS A 100 23.52 12.86 -1.36
C CYS A 100 24.98 12.52 -1.67
N CYS A 101 25.24 11.90 -2.81
CA CYS A 101 26.60 11.50 -3.21
C CYS A 101 27.55 12.68 -3.50
N CYS A 102 27.05 13.91 -3.67
CA CYS A 102 27.87 15.09 -3.95
C CYS A 102 28.32 15.83 -2.67
N CYS A 103 27.46 15.86 -1.65
CA CYS A 103 27.70 16.68 -0.45
C CYS A 103 27.54 15.92 0.88
N GLY A 104 27.29 14.61 0.85
CA GLY A 104 27.14 13.76 2.05
C GLY A 104 25.93 14.09 2.92
N THR A 105 25.00 14.93 2.45
CA THR A 105 23.80 15.28 3.23
C THR A 105 22.90 14.05 3.37
N ILE A 106 22.65 13.64 4.61
CA ILE A 106 21.76 12.53 4.96
C ILE A 106 20.36 13.07 5.23
N ARG A 107 19.35 12.49 4.56
CA ARG A 107 17.94 12.85 4.71
C ARG A 107 17.13 11.60 5.07
N PRO A 108 16.71 11.44 6.34
CA PRO A 108 15.75 10.41 6.71
C PRO A 108 14.33 10.79 6.26
N ARG A 109 13.57 9.79 5.83
CA ARG A 109 12.16 9.86 5.41
C ARG A 109 11.41 8.78 6.17
N PHE A 110 10.35 9.18 6.87
CA PHE A 110 9.45 8.27 7.56
C PHE A 110 8.29 7.93 6.62
N GLU A 111 8.16 6.67 6.25
CA GLU A 111 7.23 6.20 5.22
C GLU A 111 6.28 5.18 5.83
N PRO A 112 4.96 5.46 5.91
CA PRO A 112 4.01 4.46 6.37
C PRO A 112 3.92 3.31 5.37
N PHE A 113 3.75 2.08 5.87
CA PHE A 113 3.55 0.89 5.05
C PHE A 113 2.45 0.01 5.63
N LEU A 114 1.85 -0.85 4.80
CA LEU A 114 0.88 -1.88 5.21
C LEU A 114 1.42 -3.31 5.02
N ASP A 115 2.51 -3.44 4.28
CA ASP A 115 3.15 -4.70 3.98
C ASP A 115 4.65 -4.50 3.66
N LEU A 116 5.42 -5.58 3.72
CA LEU A 116 6.83 -5.58 3.35
C LEU A 116 7.05 -6.54 2.17
N SER A 117 7.55 -6.00 1.07
CA SER A 117 7.99 -6.79 -0.09
C SER A 117 9.46 -7.12 0.08
N LEU A 118 9.76 -8.39 0.37
CA LEU A 118 11.12 -8.86 0.62
C LEU A 118 11.70 -9.46 -0.67
N SER A 119 12.95 -9.13 -0.98
CA SER A 119 13.69 -9.79 -2.06
C SER A 119 14.10 -11.19 -1.64
N VAL A 120 14.11 -12.11 -2.60
CA VAL A 120 14.72 -13.43 -2.41
C VAL A 120 16.22 -13.30 -2.65
N THR A 121 17.03 -13.87 -1.76
CA THR A 121 18.49 -13.88 -1.91
C THR A 121 18.94 -14.86 -2.99
N GLU A 122 19.87 -14.45 -3.85
CA GLU A 122 20.34 -15.27 -4.99
C GLU A 122 21.04 -16.58 -4.57
N THR A 123 21.47 -16.70 -3.31
CA THR A 123 22.08 -17.91 -2.75
C THR A 123 21.14 -19.12 -2.73
N ASP A 124 19.83 -18.92 -2.87
CA ASP A 124 18.83 -19.99 -2.92
C ASP A 124 18.54 -20.48 -4.35
N LEU A 125 18.95 -19.73 -5.38
CA LEU A 125 18.75 -20.10 -6.79
C LEU A 125 19.85 -21.06 -7.29
N SER A 126 21.03 -21.06 -6.67
CA SER A 126 22.17 -21.90 -7.09
C SER A 126 22.05 -23.39 -6.72
N LYS A 127 21.04 -23.79 -5.93
CA LYS A 127 20.84 -25.21 -5.57
C LYS A 127 19.92 -25.97 -6.53
N HIS A 128 19.33 -25.31 -7.52
CA HIS A 128 18.33 -25.95 -8.39
C HIS A 128 18.68 -26.08 -9.87
N ASN A 129 19.86 -25.61 -10.31
CA ASN A 129 20.27 -25.75 -11.71
C ASN A 129 21.62 -26.50 -11.82
N GLY A 130 21.54 -27.78 -12.17
CA GLY A 130 22.63 -28.47 -12.84
C GLY A 130 22.74 -28.01 -14.31
N CYS A 131 23.97 -27.94 -14.82
CA CYS A 131 24.40 -27.51 -16.17
C CYS A 131 24.17 -26.02 -16.49
N GLU A 132 25.10 -25.24 -17.02
CA GLU A 132 26.44 -25.49 -17.56
C GLU A 132 27.13 -24.12 -17.69
N SER A 133 28.45 -24.10 -17.56
CA SER A 133 29.32 -22.92 -17.56
C SER A 133 29.53 -22.30 -18.95
N VAL A 134 29.52 -20.96 -19.05
CA VAL A 134 30.47 -20.22 -19.92
C VAL A 134 30.88 -18.89 -19.27
N SER A 135 32.16 -18.81 -18.93
CA SER A 135 32.88 -17.64 -18.42
C SER A 135 33.10 -16.59 -19.52
N ARG A 136 32.90 -15.30 -19.22
CA ARG A 136 33.71 -14.22 -19.82
C ARG A 136 33.96 -13.10 -18.81
N HIS A 137 35.21 -13.01 -18.36
CA HIS A 137 35.78 -11.81 -17.77
C HIS A 137 35.81 -10.68 -18.81
N HIS A 138 35.53 -9.44 -18.40
CA HIS A 138 36.33 -8.25 -18.73
C HIS A 138 36.02 -7.09 -17.74
N SER A 139 36.98 -6.19 -17.65
CA SER A 139 37.36 -5.35 -16.51
C SER A 139 36.55 -4.05 -16.34
N LYS A 140 36.65 -3.51 -15.11
CA LYS A 140 36.50 -2.11 -14.64
C LYS A 140 36.00 -1.07 -15.66
N ASP A 141 34.93 -0.34 -15.32
CA ASP A 141 35.07 1.11 -15.10
C ASP A 141 33.88 1.77 -14.39
N ALA A 142 34.22 2.90 -13.77
CA ALA A 142 33.39 3.72 -12.92
C ALA A 142 32.19 4.38 -13.63
N SER A 143 31.27 4.89 -12.81
CA SER A 143 30.35 6.00 -13.12
C SER A 143 29.12 5.63 -13.97
N ARG A 144 27.97 5.46 -13.31
CA ARG A 144 26.74 6.15 -13.75
C ARG A 144 25.67 6.14 -12.67
N CYS A 145 25.52 7.31 -12.07
CA CYS A 145 24.26 7.79 -11.52
C CYS A 145 23.13 7.46 -12.50
N LYS A 146 22.13 6.69 -12.08
CA LYS A 146 20.82 6.68 -12.71
C LYS A 146 19.78 6.88 -11.62
N GLN A 147 19.15 8.05 -11.72
CA GLN A 147 17.91 8.41 -11.06
C GLN A 147 16.86 7.33 -11.29
N LEU A 148 16.10 7.02 -10.25
CA LEU A 148 14.64 7.10 -10.21
C LEU A 148 14.22 7.51 -8.80
#